data_AF-A0A8H3F3X2-F1
#
_entry.id   AF-A0A8H3F3X2-F1
#
_cell.length_a   1.000
_cell.length_b   1.000
_cell.length_c   1.000
_cell.angle_alpha   90.00
_cell.angle_beta   90.00
_cell.angle_gamma   90.00
#
_symmetry.space_group_name_H-M   'P 1'
#
loop_
_entity.id
_entity.type
_entity.pdbx_description
1 polymer ?
#
loop_
_entity_poly.entity_id
_entity_poly.type
_entity_poly.pdbx_seq_one_letter_code
_entity_poly.pdbx_strand_id
1 'polypeptide(L)'
;MTGSFPAAIKTAAQGVTGTAGPATQNAVVPAGGNQAAVSNPPQGSFAIDYADQDGPTKYAPMQGHPGTKITAKTASARYPTSSVSYYHTFAPTPKQVTTQTMSQTFTASSIENQATPASQPKNDMQKFLNRWKD
;
A
#
# COMPACT_ATOMS: atom_id res chain seq x y z
N MET A 1 -49.68 3.36 13.92
CA MET A 1 -48.80 2.41 14.65
C MET A 1 -49.00 2.65 16.14
N THR A 2 -49.71 1.77 16.84
CA THR A 2 -49.95 1.89 18.28
C THR A 2 -49.17 0.78 19.00
N GLY A 3 -47.92 1.07 19.33
CA GLY A 3 -47.07 0.21 20.16
C GLY A 3 -46.78 0.89 21.50
N SER A 4 -47.05 0.21 22.61
CA SER A 4 -46.66 0.69 23.94
C SER A 4 -45.29 0.14 24.30
N PHE A 5 -44.33 1.03 24.54
CA PHE A 5 -43.01 0.62 25.03
C PHE A 5 -43.09 0.23 26.52
N PRO A 6 -42.36 -0.83 26.93
CA PRO A 6 -42.23 -1.22 28.34
C PRO A 6 -41.74 -0.06 29.22
N ALA A 7 -42.17 -0.01 30.48
CA ALA A 7 -41.88 1.09 31.40
C ALA A 7 -40.38 1.37 31.55
N ALA A 8 -39.55 0.33 31.59
CA ALA A 8 -38.09 0.45 31.67
C ALA A 8 -37.48 1.26 30.52
N ILE A 9 -38.01 1.11 29.30
CA ILE A 9 -37.52 1.84 28.11
C ILE A 9 -37.93 3.31 28.18
N LYS A 10 -39.13 3.61 28.70
CA LYS A 10 -39.59 4.99 28.90
C LYS A 10 -38.73 5.71 29.95
N THR A 11 -38.42 5.04 31.06
CA THR A 11 -37.55 5.58 32.11
C THR A 11 -36.12 5.79 31.59
N ALA A 12 -35.58 4.83 30.85
CA ALA A 12 -34.25 4.95 30.25
C ALA A 12 -34.16 6.10 29.23
N ALA A 13 -35.19 6.27 28.39
CA ALA A 13 -35.25 7.36 27.41
C ALA A 13 -35.33 8.75 28.07
N GLN A 14 -36.05 8.87 29.19
CA GLN A 14 -36.12 10.11 29.97
C GLN A 14 -34.81 10.45 30.69
N GLY A 15 -33.94 9.47 30.92
CA GLY A 15 -32.62 9.65 31.54
C GLY A 15 -31.53 10.13 30.56
N VAL A 16 -31.80 10.18 29.26
CA VAL A 16 -30.83 10.66 28.26
C VAL A 16 -30.85 12.19 28.24
N THR A 17 -29.90 12.80 28.94
CA THR A 17 -29.81 14.26 29.09
C THR A 17 -28.92 14.95 28.04
N GLY A 18 -28.37 14.19 27.09
CA GLY A 18 -27.50 14.73 26.03
C GLY A 18 -27.51 13.90 24.76
N THR A 19 -27.16 14.53 23.64
CA THR A 19 -26.98 13.89 22.33
C THR A 19 -25.53 13.44 22.09
N ALA A 20 -24.64 13.69 23.05
CA ALA A 20 -23.29 13.19 23.01
C ALA A 20 -23.35 11.66 23.14
N GLY A 21 -23.02 10.97 22.04
CA GLY A 21 -22.81 9.53 22.06
C GLY A 21 -21.68 9.14 23.02
N PRO A 22 -21.43 7.83 23.20
CA PRO A 22 -20.30 7.35 23.98
C PRO A 22 -18.99 8.02 23.53
N ALA A 23 -18.06 8.22 24.47
CA ALA A 23 -16.76 8.77 24.15
C ALA A 23 -16.11 7.94 23.02
N THR A 24 -15.61 8.62 21.99
CA THR A 24 -14.87 7.98 20.90
C THR A 24 -13.65 7.26 21.47
N GLN A 25 -13.66 5.92 21.44
CA GLN A 25 -12.46 5.13 21.74
C GLN A 25 -11.61 5.01 20.48
N ASN A 26 -10.71 5.97 20.27
CA ASN A 26 -9.72 5.92 19.19
C ASN A 26 -8.33 5.87 19.82
N ALA A 27 -7.63 4.75 19.68
CA ALA A 27 -6.27 4.55 20.18
C ALA A 27 -5.19 5.13 19.24
N VAL A 28 -5.58 5.82 18.18
CA VAL A 28 -4.66 6.47 17.25
C VAL A 28 -4.19 7.79 17.87
N VAL A 29 -2.88 7.90 18.11
CA VAL A 29 -2.23 9.12 18.57
C VAL A 29 -2.56 10.25 17.56
N PRO A 30 -3.11 11.40 18.01
CA PRO A 30 -3.36 12.53 17.11
C PRO A 30 -2.04 13.02 16.50
N ALA A 31 -2.09 13.53 15.27
CA ALA A 31 -0.93 14.10 14.59
C ALA A 31 -0.27 15.17 15.49
N GLY A 32 0.95 14.91 15.95
CA GLY A 32 1.69 15.78 16.88
C GLY A 32 1.84 15.25 18.31
N GLY A 33 1.20 14.14 18.68
CA GLY A 33 1.56 13.41 19.90
C GLY A 33 2.93 12.73 19.75
N ASN A 34 3.65 12.53 20.86
CA ASN A 34 4.88 11.74 20.90
C ASN A 34 4.55 10.29 20.48
N GLN A 35 4.57 10.02 19.19
CA GLN A 35 4.63 8.68 18.64
C GLN A 35 5.84 8.02 19.30
N ALA A 36 5.65 6.85 19.93
CA ALA A 36 6.78 6.06 20.39
C ALA A 36 7.73 5.93 19.20
N ALA A 37 8.96 6.45 19.35
CA ALA A 37 9.95 6.37 18.30
C ALA A 37 10.04 4.90 17.88
N VAL A 38 9.71 4.62 16.62
CA VAL A 38 9.96 3.29 16.05
C VAL A 38 11.46 3.15 16.12
N SER A 39 11.94 2.37 17.10
CA SER A 39 13.37 2.10 17.24
C SER A 39 13.81 1.49 15.93
N ASN A 40 14.75 2.15 15.25
CA ASN A 40 15.31 1.61 14.03
C ASN A 40 15.90 0.24 14.43
N PRO A 41 15.48 -0.87 13.80
CA PRO A 41 15.95 -2.17 14.19
C PRO A 41 17.49 -2.19 14.10
N PRO A 42 18.19 -2.86 15.05
CA PRO A 42 19.63 -2.98 15.00
C PRO A 42 20.08 -3.44 13.61
N GLN A 43 21.19 -2.91 13.09
CA GLN A 43 21.63 -3.24 11.72
C GLN A 43 21.79 -4.76 11.50
N GLY A 44 22.10 -5.51 12.57
CA GLY A 44 22.17 -6.98 12.55
C GLY A 44 20.83 -7.69 12.34
N SER A 45 19.68 -7.04 12.54
CA SER A 45 18.35 -7.62 12.30
C SER A 45 18.09 -7.95 10.83
N PHE A 46 18.83 -7.33 9.91
CA PHE A 46 18.74 -7.59 8.47
C PHE A 46 19.79 -8.59 7.96
N ALA A 47 20.63 -9.16 8.85
CA ALA A 47 21.73 -10.05 8.45
C ALA A 47 21.26 -11.49 8.17
N ILE A 48 20.10 -11.89 8.70
CA ILE A 48 19.49 -13.21 8.47
C ILE A 48 18.63 -13.13 7.21
N ASP A 49 18.72 -14.13 6.33
CA ASP A 49 17.90 -14.19 5.13
C ASP A 49 16.40 -14.19 5.48
N TYR A 50 15.60 -13.46 4.69
CA TYR A 50 14.17 -13.28 4.99
C TYR A 50 13.44 -14.62 5.13
N ALA A 51 13.82 -15.65 4.37
CA ALA A 51 13.20 -16.97 4.46
C ALA A 51 13.48 -17.67 5.80
N ASP A 52 14.65 -17.42 6.41
CA ASP A 52 15.14 -18.08 7.62
C ASP A 52 14.78 -17.34 8.91
N GLN A 53 14.14 -16.17 8.80
CA GLN A 53 13.69 -15.40 9.95
C GLN A 53 12.37 -15.92 10.52
N ASP A 54 12.36 -16.07 11.85
CA ASP A 54 11.20 -16.40 12.66
C ASP A 54 10.67 -15.20 13.44
N GLY A 55 9.39 -15.26 13.80
CA GLY A 55 8.72 -14.28 14.65
C GLY A 55 7.72 -13.38 13.92
N PRO A 56 6.99 -12.55 14.69
CA PRO A 56 5.92 -11.71 14.16
C PRO A 56 6.43 -10.53 13.33
N THR A 57 7.69 -10.12 13.52
CA THR A 57 8.34 -9.05 12.76
C THR A 57 9.47 -9.63 11.94
N LYS A 58 9.37 -9.54 10.62
CA LYS A 58 10.43 -9.94 9.68
C LYS A 58 11.14 -8.70 9.12
N TYR A 59 12.41 -8.83 8.81
CA TYR A 59 13.29 -7.79 8.33
C TYR A 59 13.71 -8.08 6.89
N ALA A 60 13.23 -7.28 5.94
CA ALA A 60 13.56 -7.42 4.53
C ALA A 60 14.79 -6.56 4.16
N PRO A 61 15.68 -7.07 3.29
CA PRO A 61 16.79 -6.27 2.77
C PRO A 61 16.29 -5.13 1.88
N MET A 62 17.17 -4.15 1.63
CA MET A 62 16.87 -3.03 0.73
C MET A 62 16.57 -3.55 -0.68
N GLN A 63 15.51 -3.01 -1.30
CA GLN A 63 15.17 -3.36 -2.68
C GLN A 63 16.28 -2.94 -3.66
N GLY A 64 16.52 -3.77 -4.67
CA GLY A 64 17.53 -3.49 -5.70
C GLY A 64 17.21 -2.22 -6.47
N HIS A 65 18.23 -1.38 -6.70
CA HIS A 65 18.09 -0.15 -7.46
C HIS A 65 17.87 -0.46 -8.95
N PRO A 66 16.93 0.24 -9.62
CA PRO A 66 16.82 0.14 -11.06
C PRO A 66 18.12 0.65 -11.71
N GLY A 67 18.60 -0.07 -12.74
CA GLY A 67 19.74 0.39 -13.53
C GLY A 67 19.42 1.69 -14.28
N THR A 68 20.46 2.49 -14.57
CA THR A 68 20.32 3.80 -15.23
C THR A 68 20.06 3.73 -16.74
N LYS A 69 20.05 2.52 -17.32
CA LYS A 69 19.83 2.29 -18.75
C LYS A 69 18.87 1.13 -18.97
N ILE A 70 17.89 1.33 -19.84
CA ILE A 70 17.03 0.27 -20.33
C ILE A 70 17.78 -0.47 -21.44
N THR A 71 18.33 -1.65 -21.13
CA THR A 71 19.03 -2.50 -22.10
C THR A 71 18.10 -3.51 -22.78
N ALA A 72 16.91 -3.75 -22.21
CA ALA A 72 15.92 -4.64 -22.77
C ALA A 72 15.25 -4.01 -24.00
N LYS A 73 15.40 -4.67 -25.16
CA LYS A 73 14.77 -4.25 -26.42
C LYS A 73 13.44 -4.96 -26.69
N THR A 74 13.13 -5.99 -25.94
CA THR A 74 11.95 -6.84 -26.10
C THR A 74 11.36 -7.16 -24.74
N ALA A 75 10.04 -7.17 -24.64
CA ALA A 75 9.34 -7.60 -23.42
C ALA A 75 9.49 -9.12 -23.27
N SER A 76 10.05 -9.55 -22.15
CA SER A 76 10.08 -10.96 -21.75
C SER A 76 9.60 -11.09 -20.31
N ALA A 77 8.91 -12.19 -19.99
CA ALA A 77 8.59 -12.51 -18.61
C ALA A 77 9.91 -12.76 -17.85
N ARG A 78 10.09 -12.10 -16.70
CA ARG A 78 11.30 -12.31 -15.87
C ARG A 78 11.31 -13.67 -15.17
N TYR A 79 10.13 -14.25 -14.96
CA TYR A 79 9.95 -15.54 -14.31
C TYR A 79 8.89 -16.34 -15.09
N PRO A 80 8.98 -17.68 -15.12
CA PRO A 80 7.91 -18.52 -15.65
C PRO A 80 6.60 -18.24 -14.90
N THR A 81 5.47 -18.51 -15.53
CA THR A 81 4.15 -18.42 -14.89
C THR A 81 4.13 -19.35 -13.68
N SER A 82 4.16 -18.78 -12.48
CA SER A 82 4.12 -19.55 -11.23
C SER A 82 2.78 -20.29 -11.14
N SER A 83 2.82 -21.58 -10.81
CA SER A 83 1.60 -22.31 -10.47
C SER A 83 0.98 -21.71 -9.21
N VAL A 84 -0.28 -21.30 -9.28
CA VAL A 84 -1.00 -20.77 -8.13
C VAL A 84 -1.77 -21.91 -7.47
N SER A 85 -1.56 -22.10 -6.16
CA SER A 85 -2.39 -22.98 -5.33
C SER A 85 -3.26 -22.12 -4.43
N TYR A 86 -4.58 -22.29 -4.55
CA TYR A 86 -5.55 -21.57 -3.74
C TYR A 86 -5.91 -22.38 -2.48
N TYR A 87 -6.17 -21.68 -1.38
CA TYR A 87 -6.71 -22.30 -0.18
C TYR A 87 -8.18 -22.68 -0.42
N HIS A 88 -8.53 -23.93 -0.13
CA HIS A 88 -9.91 -24.43 -0.20
C HIS A 88 -10.63 -24.38 1.16
N THR A 89 -9.89 -24.03 2.22
CA THR A 89 -10.36 -23.89 3.60
C THR A 89 -9.72 -22.64 4.23
N PHE A 90 -10.20 -22.22 5.41
CA PHE A 90 -9.59 -21.10 6.12
C PHE A 90 -8.11 -21.36 6.40
N ALA A 91 -7.27 -20.38 6.05
CA ALA A 91 -5.84 -20.42 6.32
C ALA A 91 -5.58 -20.31 7.83
N PRO A 92 -4.48 -20.92 8.34
CA PRO A 92 -4.08 -20.75 9.72
C PRO A 92 -3.71 -19.29 10.02
N THR A 93 -3.74 -18.91 11.31
CA THR A 93 -3.32 -17.58 11.76
C THR A 93 -1.92 -17.26 11.23
N PRO A 94 -1.72 -16.10 10.59
CA PRO A 94 -0.44 -15.73 10.01
C PRO A 94 0.63 -15.65 11.10
N LYS A 95 1.80 -16.24 10.82
CA LYS A 95 2.96 -16.20 11.73
C LYS A 95 3.67 -14.84 11.73
N GLN A 96 3.60 -14.11 10.61
CA GLN A 96 4.12 -12.74 10.51
C GLN A 96 2.97 -11.74 10.69
N VAL A 97 3.21 -10.70 11.48
CA VAL A 97 2.30 -9.56 11.66
C VAL A 97 2.78 -8.36 10.84
N THR A 98 4.11 -8.17 10.75
CA THR A 98 4.70 -7.02 10.06
C THR A 98 6.05 -7.35 9.43
N THR A 99 6.39 -6.58 8.39
CA THR A 99 7.67 -6.65 7.70
C THR A 99 8.31 -5.28 7.70
N GLN A 100 9.50 -5.15 8.29
CA GLN A 100 10.31 -3.95 8.29
C GLN A 100 11.34 -4.04 7.17
N THR A 101 11.32 -3.10 6.23
CA THR A 101 12.31 -3.05 5.16
C THR A 101 13.45 -2.13 5.57
N MET A 102 14.69 -2.53 5.27
CA MET A 102 15.86 -1.68 5.51
C MET A 102 15.68 -0.31 4.86
N SER A 103 16.09 0.76 5.56
CA SER A 103 16.00 2.13 5.05
C SER A 103 16.74 2.29 3.71
N GLN A 104 16.16 3.07 2.80
CA GLN A 104 16.76 3.32 1.50
C GLN A 104 17.95 4.28 1.62
N THR A 105 19.10 3.89 1.07
CA THR A 105 20.33 4.70 1.10
C THR A 105 20.59 5.47 -0.20
N PHE A 106 19.67 5.40 -1.17
CA PHE A 106 19.84 6.06 -2.47
C PHE A 106 19.34 7.50 -2.46
N THR A 107 20.07 8.36 -3.17
CA THR A 107 19.70 9.74 -3.43
C THR A 107 19.41 9.91 -4.92
N ALA A 108 18.21 10.38 -5.24
CA ALA A 108 17.83 10.80 -6.58
C ALA A 108 18.02 12.31 -6.72
N SER A 109 18.63 12.75 -7.81
CA SER A 109 18.61 14.15 -8.22
C SER A 109 17.84 14.27 -9.52
N SER A 110 16.84 15.14 -9.55
CA SER A 110 16.06 15.45 -10.74
C SER A 110 16.48 16.83 -11.24
N ILE A 111 16.73 16.92 -12.55
CA ILE A 111 16.92 18.19 -13.25
C ILE A 111 15.75 18.40 -14.22
N GLU A 112 15.53 19.65 -14.62
CA GLU A 112 14.60 19.94 -15.71
C GLU A 112 15.06 19.25 -17.00
N ASN A 113 14.10 18.70 -17.75
CA ASN A 113 14.36 18.12 -19.05
C ASN A 113 14.72 19.22 -20.06
N GLN A 114 16.02 19.37 -20.36
CA GLN A 114 16.53 20.34 -21.33
C GLN A 114 16.25 19.98 -22.80
N ALA A 115 15.54 18.87 -23.06
CA ALA A 115 15.17 18.48 -24.42
C ALA A 115 14.10 19.42 -25.00
N THR A 116 14.25 19.78 -26.27
CA THR A 116 13.22 20.52 -27.00
C THR A 116 11.91 19.72 -27.05
N PRO A 117 10.74 20.37 -26.86
CA PRO A 117 9.46 19.70 -26.99
C PRO A 117 9.34 19.00 -28.34
N ALA A 118 8.82 17.77 -28.35
CA ALA A 118 8.52 17.08 -29.59
C ALA A 118 7.53 17.91 -30.42
N SER A 119 7.72 17.95 -31.74
CA SER A 119 6.75 18.57 -32.63
C SER A 119 5.37 17.94 -32.42
N GLN A 120 4.32 18.77 -32.50
CA GLN A 120 2.95 18.27 -32.53
C GLN A 120 2.81 17.14 -33.57
N PRO A 121 2.01 16.10 -33.31
CA PRO A 121 1.74 15.07 -34.29
C PRO A 121 1.24 15.73 -35.57
N LYS A 122 1.83 15.37 -36.71
CA LYS A 122 1.35 15.86 -38.01
C LYS A 122 -0.11 15.45 -38.15
N ASN A 123 -0.93 16.38 -38.61
CA ASN A 123 -2.33 16.11 -38.91
C ASN A 123 -2.41 15.27 -40.21
N ASP A 124 -2.05 13.99 -40.10
CA ASP A 124 -2.09 13.01 -41.18
C ASP A 124 -3.53 12.54 -41.46
N MET A 125 -4.51 13.46 -41.38
CA MET A 125 -5.90 13.22 -41.71
C MET A 125 -6.02 12.58 -43.11
N GLN A 126 -5.18 13.00 -44.05
CA GLN A 126 -5.11 12.44 -45.39
C GLN A 126 -4.77 10.94 -45.40
N LYS A 127 -3.93 10.46 -44.48
CA LYS A 127 -3.59 9.04 -44.34
C LYS A 127 -4.79 8.24 -43.83
N PHE A 128 -5.53 8.78 -42.86
CA PHE A 128 -6.75 8.16 -42.35
C PHE A 128 -7.85 8.14 -43.42
N LEU A 129 -8.03 9.24 -44.17
CA LEU A 129 -9.01 9.32 -45.27
C LEU A 129 -8.68 8.38 -46.43
N ASN A 130 -7.41 8.19 -46.76
CA ASN A 130 -6.99 7.26 -47.82
C ASN A 130 -7.11 5.78 -47.42
N ARG A 131 -7.26 5.46 -46.13
CA ARG A 131 -7.48 4.09 -45.65
C ARG A 131 -8.90 3.58 -45.90
N TRP A 132 -9.87 4.46 -46.11
CA TRP A 132 -11.29 4.11 -46.32
C TRP A 132 -11.72 4.27 -47.79
N LYS A 133 -10.75 4.24 -48.72
CA LYS A 133 -10.99 4.41 -50.17
C LYS A 133 -10.98 3.08 -50.92
N ASP A 134 -10.92 1.96 -50.20
CA ASP A 134 -11.14 0.60 -50.68
C ASP A 134 -12.63 0.30 -50.87
#